data_AF-A0A3A8ICN8-F1
#
_entry.id   AF-A0A3A8ICN8-F1
#
_cell.length_a   1.000
_cell.length_b   1.000
_cell.length_c   1.000
_cell.angle_alpha   90.00
_cell.angle_beta   90.00
_cell.angle_gamma   90.00
#
_symmetry.space_group_name_H-M   'P 1'
#
loop_
_entity.id
_entity.type
_entity.pdbx_description
1 polymer ?
#
loop_
_entity_poly.entity_id
_entity_poly.type
_entity_poly.pdbx_seq_one_letter_code
_entity_poly.pdbx_strand_id
1 'polypeptide(L)'
;MVHGEGKSIIVPDVLFLGESGDKWFQPLAFMPCLLLKTEDDVFGTVWIDIAGGATVRVNFRSSGLIGAFADGSQLFRCAILGPADVESYATGDAYGVSSGCPMLRLFHHANEEAISGIKTDSSFRPSTWNIQGNKTLANVGYAYLTSLDRIKCDEDLKRIAMASDRKIHLQVDGFAPPFLLLPGWEETYRNQILTLEVYRQSTQERQFTLPLAVEAAAVSPAHLFFHRPTTGIPFYEVCHPFIFRVGVQAGERIHFAQGEVRLLPLKAKFFDYVVVGDAQTTKGLAAPYDEEDTDQIMKIERLPEGKTMLDFWFENGNADLFSGKPLEWMHFGPSRTS
;
A
#
# COMPACT_ATOMS: atom_id res chain seq x y z
N MET A 1 3.01 11.04 -6.64
CA MET A 1 3.54 10.61 -7.96
C MET A 1 4.89 9.96 -7.74
N VAL A 2 5.24 8.95 -8.55
CA VAL A 2 6.51 8.24 -8.45
C VAL A 2 7.20 8.12 -9.82
N HIS A 3 8.53 8.09 -9.81
CA HIS A 3 9.39 8.10 -11.00
C HIS A 3 10.25 6.84 -11.06
N GLY A 4 10.31 6.19 -12.20
CA GLY A 4 11.21 5.08 -12.49
C GLY A 4 12.00 5.39 -13.76
N GLU A 5 12.86 4.45 -14.16
CA GLU A 5 13.59 4.60 -15.42
C GLU A 5 12.61 4.67 -16.61
N GLY A 6 12.64 5.78 -17.35
CA GLY A 6 11.83 6.01 -18.55
C GLY A 6 10.32 6.17 -18.33
N LYS A 7 9.83 6.21 -17.08
CA LYS A 7 8.39 6.33 -16.80
C LYS A 7 8.09 7.02 -15.47
N SER A 8 6.92 7.62 -15.40
CA SER A 8 6.36 8.20 -14.17
C SER A 8 4.91 7.75 -14.04
N ILE A 9 4.42 7.61 -12.81
CA ILE A 9 3.00 7.26 -12.57
C ILE A 9 2.42 8.05 -11.40
N ILE A 10 1.13 8.33 -11.48
CA ILE A 10 0.32 8.81 -10.36
C ILE A 10 -0.29 7.58 -9.71
N VAL A 11 0.05 7.36 -8.44
CA VAL A 11 -0.46 6.23 -7.64
C VAL A 11 -1.64 6.75 -6.81
N PRO A 12 -2.87 6.22 -7.02
CA PRO A 12 -3.96 6.48 -6.10
C PRO A 12 -3.69 5.72 -4.80
N ASP A 13 -3.66 6.45 -3.68
CA ASP A 13 -3.35 5.87 -2.37
C ASP A 13 -4.65 5.48 -1.63
N VAL A 14 -5.52 6.46 -1.38
CA VAL A 14 -6.85 6.26 -0.77
C VAL A 14 -7.88 7.16 -1.46
N LEU A 15 -9.12 6.68 -1.61
CA LEU A 15 -10.26 7.47 -2.08
C LEU A 15 -11.22 7.74 -0.94
N PHE A 16 -11.50 9.00 -0.62
CA PHE A 16 -12.51 9.38 0.40
C PHE A 16 -13.87 9.66 -0.25
N LEU A 17 -14.95 9.26 0.42
CA LEU A 17 -16.31 9.34 -0.09
C LEU A 17 -17.17 10.36 0.64
N GLY A 18 -18.10 10.94 -0.11
CA GLY A 18 -19.04 11.94 0.41
C GLY A 18 -18.38 13.30 0.67
N GLU A 19 -19.20 14.29 0.98
CA GLU A 19 -18.71 15.64 1.31
C GLU A 19 -17.94 15.67 2.64
N SER A 20 -18.28 14.76 3.56
CA SER A 20 -17.61 14.58 4.86
C SER A 20 -16.32 13.77 4.76
N GLY A 21 -16.14 12.96 3.71
CA GLY A 21 -15.01 12.05 3.59
C GLY A 21 -14.99 10.94 4.65
N ASP A 22 -16.15 10.56 5.20
CA ASP A 22 -16.26 9.67 6.37
C ASP A 22 -16.12 8.17 6.05
N LYS A 23 -16.09 7.83 4.78
CA LYS A 23 -15.78 6.48 4.27
C LYS A 23 -14.65 6.56 3.27
N TRP A 24 -13.96 5.44 3.07
CA TRP A 24 -12.89 5.37 2.08
C TRP A 24 -12.85 4.04 1.33
N PHE A 25 -12.26 4.07 0.13
CA PHE A 25 -11.87 2.88 -0.63
C PHE A 25 -10.36 2.71 -0.62
N GLN A 26 -9.94 1.46 -0.42
CA GLN A 26 -8.62 1.00 -0.80
C GLN A 26 -8.59 0.66 -2.29
N PRO A 27 -7.73 1.31 -3.09
CA PRO A 27 -7.42 0.86 -4.45
C PRO A 27 -6.89 -0.58 -4.44
N LEU A 28 -7.44 -1.43 -5.31
CA LEU A 28 -6.97 -2.81 -5.53
C LEU A 28 -6.10 -2.90 -6.78
N ALA A 29 -6.58 -2.31 -7.88
CA ALA A 29 -5.83 -2.15 -9.13
C ALA A 29 -6.23 -0.83 -9.78
N PHE A 30 -5.38 -0.30 -10.66
CA PHE A 30 -5.67 0.95 -11.35
C PHE A 30 -4.98 1.06 -12.71
N MET A 31 -5.62 1.81 -13.61
CA MET A 31 -5.06 2.16 -14.91
C MET A 31 -4.09 3.35 -14.81
N PRO A 32 -3.14 3.50 -15.75
CA PRO A 32 -2.36 4.73 -15.86
C PRO A 32 -3.27 5.96 -15.92
N CYS A 33 -2.89 7.02 -15.21
CA CYS A 33 -3.67 8.25 -15.20
C CYS A 33 -3.61 8.94 -16.57
N LEU A 34 -4.79 9.24 -17.13
CA LEU A 34 -4.92 10.09 -18.31
C LEU A 34 -4.83 11.54 -17.88
N LEU A 35 -3.89 12.28 -18.49
CA LEU A 35 -3.68 13.69 -18.21
C LEU A 35 -4.05 14.55 -19.42
N LEU A 36 -4.80 15.62 -19.17
CA LEU A 36 -5.17 16.62 -20.17
C LEU A 36 -4.87 18.02 -19.60
N LYS A 37 -4.06 18.80 -20.32
CA LYS A 37 -3.78 20.20 -19.98
C LYS A 37 -4.63 21.13 -20.84
N THR A 38 -5.30 22.09 -20.20
CA THR A 38 -5.94 23.23 -20.85
C THR A 38 -5.13 24.50 -20.59
N GLU A 39 -5.61 25.66 -21.04
CA GLU A 39 -4.97 26.94 -20.76
C GLU A 39 -4.98 27.27 -19.26
N ASP A 40 -6.04 26.88 -18.55
CA ASP A 40 -6.30 27.29 -17.17
C ASP A 40 -6.06 26.19 -16.11
N ASP A 41 -6.04 24.91 -16.50
CA ASP A 41 -6.04 23.80 -15.54
C ASP A 41 -5.41 22.52 -16.12
N VAL A 42 -5.08 21.58 -15.24
CA VAL A 42 -4.66 20.22 -15.61
C VAL A 42 -5.63 19.21 -15.04
N PHE A 43 -6.22 18.38 -15.89
CA PHE A 43 -7.17 17.34 -15.54
C PHE A 43 -6.49 15.98 -15.49
N GLY A 44 -6.82 15.20 -14.46
CA GLY A 44 -6.46 13.80 -14.32
C GLY A 44 -7.70 12.91 -14.27
N THR A 45 -7.67 11.81 -15.01
CA THR A 45 -8.65 10.73 -14.92
C THR A 45 -7.94 9.41 -14.64
N VAL A 46 -8.44 8.66 -13.66
CA VAL A 46 -7.94 7.31 -13.35
C VAL A 46 -9.11 6.37 -13.11
N TRP A 47 -8.95 5.11 -13.55
CA TRP A 47 -9.90 4.02 -13.27
C TRP A 47 -9.27 3.13 -12.21
N ILE A 48 -10.05 2.82 -11.18
CA ILE A 48 -9.58 2.14 -9.99
C ILE A 48 -10.57 1.02 -9.66
N ASP A 49 -10.05 -0.20 -9.56
CA ASP A 49 -10.79 -1.33 -9.02
C ASP A 49 -10.82 -1.24 -7.49
N ILE A 50 -12.02 -1.46 -6.94
CA ILE A 50 -12.32 -1.45 -5.52
C ILE A 50 -12.93 -2.80 -5.10
N ALA A 51 -13.23 -2.95 -3.81
CA ALA A 51 -13.83 -4.16 -3.28
C ALA A 51 -15.12 -4.56 -4.04
N GLY A 52 -15.49 -5.84 -3.96
CA GLY A 52 -16.72 -6.36 -4.59
C GLY A 52 -16.66 -6.48 -6.12
N GLY A 53 -15.48 -6.34 -6.74
CA GLY A 53 -15.31 -6.45 -8.19
C GLY A 53 -15.83 -5.24 -8.97
N ALA A 54 -16.01 -4.10 -8.30
CA ALA A 54 -16.45 -2.86 -8.91
C ALA A 54 -15.24 -2.02 -9.35
N THR A 55 -15.43 -1.22 -10.40
CA THR A 55 -14.46 -0.22 -10.86
C THR A 55 -15.08 1.17 -10.77
N VAL A 56 -14.33 2.13 -10.24
CA VAL A 56 -14.72 3.54 -10.22
C VAL A 56 -13.83 4.37 -11.14
N ARG A 57 -14.40 5.41 -11.74
CA ARG A 57 -13.65 6.43 -12.47
C ARG A 57 -13.52 7.66 -11.59
N VAL A 58 -12.30 8.09 -11.33
CA VAL A 58 -11.98 9.27 -10.53
C VAL A 58 -11.45 10.37 -11.44
N ASN A 59 -12.12 11.50 -11.43
CA ASN A 59 -11.69 12.72 -12.12
C ASN A 59 -11.26 13.76 -11.10
N PHE A 60 -10.12 14.39 -11.34
CA PHE A 60 -9.55 15.42 -10.48
C PHE A 60 -8.77 16.43 -11.32
N ARG A 61 -8.39 17.56 -10.73
CA ARG A 61 -7.75 18.66 -11.44
C ARG A 61 -6.77 19.42 -10.56
N SER A 62 -5.79 20.12 -11.13
CA SER A 62 -4.76 20.80 -10.34
C SER A 62 -5.38 21.89 -9.45
N SER A 63 -6.35 22.64 -9.96
CA SER A 63 -7.13 23.61 -9.17
C SER A 63 -7.95 22.99 -8.03
N GLY A 64 -8.09 21.66 -7.98
CA GLY A 64 -8.81 20.91 -6.97
C GLY A 64 -7.96 20.46 -5.78
N LEU A 65 -6.69 20.88 -5.68
CA LEU A 65 -5.83 20.54 -4.55
C LEU A 65 -6.45 21.03 -3.22
N ILE A 66 -6.57 20.12 -2.26
CA ILE A 66 -7.02 20.41 -0.88
C ILE A 66 -5.81 20.54 0.05
N GLY A 67 -4.82 19.65 -0.10
CA GLY A 67 -3.63 19.65 0.76
C GLY A 67 -2.49 18.83 0.19
N ALA A 68 -1.27 19.17 0.61
CA ALA A 68 -0.04 18.43 0.32
C ALA A 68 0.61 18.00 1.64
N PHE A 69 1.15 16.78 1.68
CA PHE A 69 1.64 16.17 2.91
C PHE A 69 3.13 15.84 2.84
N ALA A 70 3.72 15.61 4.02
CA ALA A 70 5.17 15.46 4.19
C ALA A 70 5.74 14.20 3.52
N ASP A 71 4.91 13.19 3.29
CA ASP A 71 5.23 11.94 2.57
C ASP A 71 5.24 12.13 1.03
N GLY A 72 4.91 13.32 0.53
CA GLY A 72 4.80 13.61 -0.90
C GLY A 72 3.43 13.31 -1.51
N SER A 73 2.47 12.84 -0.70
CA SER A 73 1.09 12.66 -1.15
C SER A 73 0.34 14.00 -1.22
N GLN A 74 -0.72 14.03 -2.03
CA GLN A 74 -1.56 15.21 -2.23
C GLN A 74 -3.03 14.79 -2.25
N LEU A 75 -3.86 15.49 -1.48
CA LEU A 75 -5.30 15.29 -1.43
C LEU A 75 -5.98 16.23 -2.42
N PHE A 76 -6.81 15.66 -3.29
CA PHE A 76 -7.58 16.40 -4.29
C PHE A 76 -9.08 16.26 -4.04
N ARG A 77 -9.83 17.32 -4.37
CA ARG A 77 -11.27 17.24 -4.56
C ARG A 77 -11.54 16.52 -5.88
N CYS A 78 -12.23 15.39 -5.80
CA CYS A 78 -12.48 14.52 -6.94
C CYS A 78 -13.97 14.37 -7.24
N ALA A 79 -14.29 14.06 -8.50
CA ALA A 79 -15.57 13.48 -8.88
C ALA A 79 -15.38 11.97 -9.08
N ILE A 80 -16.06 11.16 -8.25
CA ILE A 80 -16.01 9.70 -8.29
C ILE A 80 -17.28 9.20 -8.99
N LEU A 81 -17.13 8.49 -10.10
CA LEU A 81 -18.23 7.84 -10.81
C LEU A 81 -18.12 6.32 -10.64
N GLY A 82 -19.18 5.69 -10.14
CA GLY A 82 -19.23 4.26 -9.87
C GLY A 82 -20.68 3.75 -9.81
N PRO A 83 -20.91 2.57 -9.20
CA PRO A 83 -22.25 2.04 -8.94
C PRO A 83 -23.14 3.03 -8.17
N ALA A 84 -24.46 2.94 -8.32
CA ALA A 84 -25.39 3.84 -7.62
C ALA A 84 -25.28 3.75 -6.09
N ASP A 85 -24.92 2.58 -5.58
CA ASP A 85 -24.70 2.28 -4.18
C ASP A 85 -23.21 2.24 -3.80
N VAL A 86 -22.37 3.07 -4.43
CA VAL A 86 -20.89 3.04 -4.30
C VAL A 86 -20.39 2.95 -2.84
N GLU A 87 -21.08 3.57 -1.89
CA GLU A 87 -20.74 3.49 -0.46
C GLU A 87 -20.80 2.08 0.14
N SER A 88 -21.55 1.14 -0.43
CA SER A 88 -21.65 -0.25 0.02
C SER A 88 -20.35 -1.03 -0.20
N TYR A 89 -19.48 -0.52 -1.07
CA TYR A 89 -18.17 -1.07 -1.39
C TYR A 89 -17.03 -0.46 -0.55
N ALA A 90 -17.36 0.40 0.43
CA ALA A 90 -16.38 1.09 1.25
C ALA A 90 -15.47 0.08 1.98
N THR A 91 -14.18 0.38 2.02
CA THR A 91 -13.20 -0.43 2.75
C THR A 91 -13.29 -0.19 4.26
N GLY A 92 -13.58 1.05 4.68
CA GLY A 92 -13.76 1.37 6.09
C GLY A 92 -14.19 2.81 6.31
N ASP A 93 -14.19 3.19 7.59
CA ASP A 93 -14.49 4.55 8.06
C ASP A 93 -13.22 5.43 8.03
N ALA A 94 -13.41 6.72 7.81
CA ALA A 94 -12.40 7.76 7.90
C ALA A 94 -12.91 8.96 8.71
N TYR A 95 -11.98 9.80 9.17
CA TYR A 95 -12.25 10.95 10.03
C TYR A 95 -11.44 12.17 9.60
N GLY A 96 -11.87 13.36 9.99
CA GLY A 96 -11.04 14.58 9.96
C GLY A 96 -10.69 15.12 8.57
N VAL A 97 -11.35 14.66 7.50
CA VAL A 97 -11.03 15.05 6.11
C VAL A 97 -11.15 16.56 5.86
N SER A 98 -12.09 17.22 6.54
CA SER A 98 -12.30 18.67 6.43
C SER A 98 -11.38 19.52 7.33
N SER A 99 -10.60 18.90 8.22
CA SER A 99 -9.81 19.58 9.25
C SER A 99 -8.29 19.42 9.10
N GLY A 100 -7.81 18.67 8.10
CA GLY A 100 -6.38 18.42 7.90
C GLY A 100 -6.11 17.15 7.10
N CYS A 101 -5.09 16.38 7.51
CA CYS A 101 -4.85 15.06 6.94
C CYS A 101 -5.98 14.11 7.34
N PRO A 102 -6.65 13.43 6.38
CA PRO A 102 -7.63 12.40 6.70
C PRO A 102 -7.05 11.32 7.60
N MET A 103 -7.85 10.83 8.54
CA MET A 103 -7.50 9.69 9.38
C MET A 103 -8.28 8.46 8.95
N LEU A 104 -7.60 7.34 8.77
CA LEU A 104 -8.16 6.04 8.44
C LEU A 104 -8.44 5.27 9.73
N ARG A 105 -9.61 4.65 9.83
CA ARG A 105 -9.87 3.63 10.85
C ARG A 105 -9.24 2.32 10.41
N LEU A 106 -8.21 1.90 11.13
CA LEU A 106 -7.48 0.66 10.89
C LEU A 106 -7.46 -0.19 12.17
N PHE A 107 -7.02 -1.43 12.03
CA PHE A 107 -7.11 -2.44 13.08
C PHE A 107 -5.77 -3.11 13.30
N HIS A 108 -5.39 -3.24 14.57
CA HIS A 108 -4.30 -4.09 15.01
C HIS A 108 -4.87 -5.38 15.62
N HIS A 109 -4.41 -6.53 15.16
CA HIS A 109 -4.86 -7.86 15.62
C HIS A 109 -3.80 -8.55 16.45
N ALA A 110 -4.17 -9.00 17.65
CA ALA A 110 -3.30 -9.77 18.53
C ALA A 110 -4.10 -10.71 19.44
N ASN A 111 -3.40 -11.37 20.36
CA ASN A 111 -4.01 -12.15 21.43
C ASN A 111 -4.49 -11.24 22.57
N GLU A 112 -5.29 -11.79 23.49
CA GLU A 112 -5.92 -11.03 24.58
C GLU A 112 -4.90 -10.34 25.50
N GLU A 113 -3.84 -11.07 25.86
CA GLU A 113 -2.79 -10.59 26.76
C GLU A 113 -2.09 -9.36 26.16
N ALA A 114 -1.70 -9.45 24.89
CA ALA A 114 -1.07 -8.36 24.16
C ALA A 114 -2.00 -7.14 24.08
N ILE A 115 -3.26 -7.31 23.64
CA ILE A 115 -4.20 -6.19 23.53
C ILE A 115 -4.45 -5.53 24.89
N SER A 116 -4.53 -6.33 25.96
CA SER A 116 -4.70 -5.82 27.32
C SER A 116 -3.50 -4.95 27.75
N GLY A 117 -2.27 -5.45 27.56
CA GLY A 117 -1.07 -4.67 27.85
C GLY A 117 -0.96 -3.39 27.02
N ILE A 118 -1.31 -3.47 25.73
CA ILE A 118 -1.29 -2.31 24.82
C ILE A 118 -2.27 -1.22 25.27
N LYS A 119 -3.47 -1.60 25.72
CA LYS A 119 -4.47 -0.66 26.24
C LYS A 119 -4.02 0.00 27.54
N THR A 120 -3.39 -0.74 28.44
CA THR A 120 -2.84 -0.19 29.69
C THR A 120 -1.73 0.83 29.41
N ASP A 121 -0.81 0.51 28.51
CA ASP A 121 0.35 1.36 28.20
C ASP A 121 0.05 2.46 27.17
N SER A 122 -1.13 2.41 26.53
CA SER A 122 -1.49 3.24 25.36
C SER A 122 -0.39 3.30 24.30
N SER A 123 0.32 2.17 24.14
CA SER A 123 1.43 2.04 23.20
C SER A 123 1.79 0.58 22.95
N PHE A 124 2.44 0.31 21.81
CA PHE A 124 2.92 -1.02 21.46
C PHE A 124 4.25 -0.96 20.73
N ARG A 125 4.98 -2.07 20.77
CA ARG A 125 6.24 -2.21 20.02
C ARG A 125 5.91 -2.48 18.56
N PRO A 126 6.50 -1.74 17.61
CA PRO A 126 6.41 -2.09 16.21
C PRO A 126 7.10 -3.44 15.96
N SER A 127 6.70 -4.12 14.90
CA SER A 127 7.37 -5.32 14.42
C SER A 127 8.73 -4.97 13.84
N THR A 128 9.74 -5.76 14.18
CA THR A 128 11.09 -5.68 13.61
C THR A 128 11.24 -6.57 12.38
N TRP A 129 10.14 -7.06 11.80
CA TRP A 129 10.16 -7.97 10.65
C TRP A 129 9.68 -7.26 9.38
N ASN A 130 10.21 -7.68 8.23
CA ASN A 130 9.69 -7.28 6.91
C ASN A 130 8.25 -7.80 6.71
N ILE A 131 7.62 -7.37 5.61
CA ILE A 131 6.22 -7.69 5.31
C ILE A 131 5.96 -9.21 5.21
N GLN A 132 6.96 -9.96 4.75
CA GLN A 132 6.91 -11.42 4.66
C GLN A 132 7.09 -12.11 6.03
N GLY A 133 7.70 -11.44 7.01
CA GLY A 133 7.94 -11.98 8.34
C GLY A 133 9.11 -12.95 8.45
N ASN A 134 10.03 -12.94 7.47
CA ASN A 134 11.16 -13.88 7.38
C ASN A 134 12.53 -13.24 7.63
N LYS A 135 12.64 -11.91 7.53
CA LYS A 135 13.87 -11.13 7.76
C LYS A 135 13.62 -9.99 8.73
N THR A 136 14.62 -9.67 9.54
CA THR A 136 14.54 -8.55 10.48
C THR A 136 14.90 -7.23 9.80
N LEU A 137 14.35 -6.12 10.31
CA LEU A 137 14.64 -4.75 9.88
C LEU A 137 15.46 -4.06 10.97
N ALA A 138 16.59 -3.48 10.59
CA ALA A 138 17.56 -2.92 11.52
C ALA A 138 17.39 -1.41 11.75
N ASN A 139 16.86 -0.67 10.76
CA ASN A 139 16.73 0.80 10.80
C ASN A 139 15.29 1.31 10.83
N VAL A 140 14.30 0.41 10.87
CA VAL A 140 12.87 0.74 10.97
C VAL A 140 12.13 -0.36 11.73
N GLY A 141 11.08 0.01 12.46
CA GLY A 141 10.05 -0.91 12.93
C GLY A 141 8.70 -0.50 12.34
N TYR A 142 7.89 -1.49 11.96
CA TYR A 142 6.55 -1.24 11.42
C TYR A 142 5.44 -1.68 12.36
N ALA A 143 4.46 -0.80 12.59
CA ALA A 143 3.12 -1.26 12.91
C ALA A 143 2.42 -1.74 11.64
N TYR A 144 2.12 -3.03 11.60
CA TYR A 144 1.27 -3.62 10.58
C TYR A 144 -0.18 -3.55 11.06
N LEU A 145 -0.99 -2.80 10.32
CA LEU A 145 -2.41 -2.60 10.53
C LEU A 145 -3.19 -3.12 9.32
N THR A 146 -4.48 -3.32 9.48
CA THR A 146 -5.37 -3.77 8.39
C THR A 146 -6.71 -3.07 8.45
N SER A 147 -7.43 -3.03 7.33
CA SER A 147 -8.84 -2.61 7.29
C SER A 147 -9.81 -3.72 7.71
N LEU A 148 -9.34 -4.96 7.90
CA LEU A 148 -10.17 -6.06 8.39
C LEU A 148 -10.50 -5.84 9.87
N ASP A 149 -11.77 -5.72 10.23
CA ASP A 149 -12.21 -5.55 11.62
C ASP A 149 -11.97 -6.81 12.47
N ARG A 150 -11.93 -7.98 11.82
CA ARG A 150 -11.67 -9.30 12.42
C ARG A 150 -11.01 -10.23 11.41
N ILE A 151 -10.22 -11.18 11.90
CA ILE A 151 -9.69 -12.31 11.15
C ILE A 151 -10.57 -13.53 11.42
N LYS A 152 -11.31 -14.01 10.42
CA LYS A 152 -12.31 -15.08 10.57
C LYS A 152 -11.83 -16.40 9.96
N CYS A 153 -11.06 -16.35 8.88
CA CYS A 153 -10.57 -17.54 8.18
C CYS A 153 -9.12 -17.40 7.72
N ASP A 154 -8.55 -18.48 7.18
CA ASP A 154 -7.19 -18.49 6.63
C ASP A 154 -7.03 -17.55 5.42
N GLU A 155 -8.12 -17.31 4.67
CA GLU A 155 -8.10 -16.34 3.57
C GLU A 155 -7.89 -14.89 4.08
N ASP A 156 -8.46 -14.55 5.24
CA ASP A 156 -8.20 -13.26 5.88
C ASP A 156 -6.73 -13.14 6.31
N LEU A 157 -6.10 -14.23 6.75
CA LEU A 157 -4.67 -14.25 7.05
C LEU A 157 -3.83 -14.01 5.79
N LYS A 158 -4.17 -14.66 4.68
CA LYS A 158 -3.45 -14.52 3.40
C LYS A 158 -3.50 -13.10 2.87
N ARG A 159 -4.64 -12.42 3.04
CA ARG A 159 -4.81 -11.00 2.71
C ARG A 159 -3.85 -10.09 3.46
N ILE A 160 -3.40 -10.49 4.65
CA ILE A 160 -2.44 -9.75 5.47
C ILE A 160 -1.05 -10.41 5.54
N ALA A 161 -0.65 -11.09 4.46
CA ALA A 161 0.66 -11.72 4.30
C ALA A 161 1.00 -12.73 5.42
N MET A 162 0.01 -13.50 5.87
CA MET A 162 0.18 -14.61 6.80
C MET A 162 -0.52 -15.86 6.27
N ALA A 163 -0.07 -17.05 6.67
CA ALA A 163 -0.75 -18.29 6.29
C ALA A 163 -0.50 -19.40 7.32
N SER A 164 -1.47 -20.29 7.51
CA SER A 164 -1.33 -21.42 8.43
C SER A 164 -0.24 -22.42 8.00
N ASP A 165 -0.02 -22.56 6.70
CA ASP A 165 0.98 -23.42 6.05
C ASP A 165 2.25 -22.67 5.61
N ARG A 166 2.35 -21.37 5.94
CA ARG A 166 3.43 -20.44 5.54
C ARG A 166 3.51 -20.15 4.06
N LYS A 167 2.52 -20.47 3.23
CA LYS A 167 2.65 -20.29 1.77
C LYS A 167 1.60 -19.36 1.20
N ILE A 168 2.07 -18.41 0.40
CA ILE A 168 1.24 -17.68 -0.57
C ILE A 168 1.78 -18.01 -1.95
N HIS A 169 0.87 -18.35 -2.86
CA HIS A 169 1.21 -18.64 -4.25
C HIS A 169 0.74 -17.48 -5.12
N LEU A 170 1.67 -16.91 -5.89
CA LEU A 170 1.39 -15.87 -6.88
C LEU A 170 1.68 -16.41 -8.27
N GLN A 171 0.93 -15.94 -9.25
CA GLN A 171 1.03 -16.42 -10.62
C GLN A 171 1.47 -15.30 -11.55
N VAL A 172 2.35 -15.62 -12.51
CA VAL A 172 2.73 -14.65 -13.55
C VAL A 172 1.59 -14.38 -14.53
N ASP A 173 1.62 -13.20 -15.13
CA ASP A 173 0.72 -12.80 -16.20
C ASP A 173 0.72 -13.80 -17.36
N GLY A 174 -0.47 -14.05 -17.91
CA GLY A 174 -0.64 -14.87 -19.12
C GLY A 174 -0.42 -16.37 -18.93
N PHE A 175 -0.07 -16.84 -17.72
CA PHE A 175 -0.08 -18.26 -17.42
C PHE A 175 -1.51 -18.76 -17.19
N ALA A 176 -1.83 -19.92 -17.73
CA ALA A 176 -3.08 -20.62 -17.45
C ALA A 176 -2.72 -21.91 -16.71
N PRO A 177 -2.94 -21.99 -15.38
CA PRO A 177 -2.57 -23.16 -14.63
C PRO A 177 -3.45 -24.34 -15.06
N PRO A 178 -2.92 -25.58 -15.03
CA PRO A 178 -3.75 -26.75 -15.27
C PRO A 178 -4.84 -26.84 -14.21
N PHE A 179 -5.96 -27.49 -14.56
CA PHE A 179 -7.08 -27.70 -13.63
C PHE A 179 -6.66 -28.41 -12.33
N LEU A 180 -5.63 -29.27 -12.40
CA LEU A 180 -5.08 -29.97 -11.24
C LEU A 180 -3.55 -29.85 -11.24
N LEU A 181 -3.01 -29.39 -10.12
CA LEU A 181 -1.57 -29.41 -9.84
C LEU A 181 -1.19 -30.78 -9.28
N LEU A 182 -0.42 -31.56 -10.05
CA LEU A 182 0.09 -32.87 -9.62
C LEU A 182 1.30 -32.72 -8.68
N PRO A 183 1.64 -33.73 -7.86
CA PRO A 183 2.85 -33.67 -7.02
C PRO A 183 4.11 -33.33 -7.84
N GLY A 184 4.93 -32.41 -7.34
CA GLY A 184 6.11 -31.89 -8.07
C GLY A 184 5.81 -30.72 -9.01
N TRP A 185 4.60 -30.16 -8.95
CA TRP A 185 4.23 -28.98 -9.72
C TRP A 185 5.11 -27.77 -9.38
N GLU A 186 5.59 -27.65 -8.14
CA GLU A 186 6.41 -26.53 -7.70
C GLU A 186 7.67 -26.38 -8.56
N GLU A 187 8.34 -27.49 -8.87
CA GLU A 187 9.51 -27.49 -9.74
C GLU A 187 9.12 -27.29 -11.21
N THR A 188 8.03 -27.93 -11.63
CA THR A 188 7.52 -27.87 -13.02
C THR A 188 7.13 -26.45 -13.42
N TYR A 189 6.50 -25.70 -12.51
CA TYR A 189 5.99 -24.35 -12.73
C TYR A 189 6.77 -23.28 -11.97
N ARG A 190 8.01 -23.54 -11.55
CA ARG A 190 8.81 -22.62 -10.72
C ARG A 190 9.03 -21.21 -11.32
N ASN A 191 8.87 -21.08 -12.64
CA ASN A 191 9.01 -19.81 -13.37
C ASN A 191 7.64 -19.17 -13.69
N GLN A 192 6.54 -19.83 -13.35
CA GLN A 192 5.17 -19.39 -13.63
C GLN A 192 4.34 -19.19 -12.37
N ILE A 193 4.67 -19.91 -11.30
CA ILE A 193 4.06 -19.79 -9.98
C ILE A 193 5.18 -19.52 -8.97
N LEU A 194 5.13 -18.35 -8.35
CA LEU A 194 5.97 -18.00 -7.22
C LEU A 194 5.36 -18.57 -5.94
N THR A 195 6.18 -19.25 -5.14
CA THR A 195 5.80 -19.65 -3.77
C THR A 195 6.54 -18.77 -2.78
N LEU A 196 5.81 -17.87 -2.12
CA LEU A 196 6.33 -17.02 -1.05
C LEU A 196 6.20 -17.74 0.29
N GLU A 197 7.29 -17.81 1.05
CA GLU A 197 7.23 -18.24 2.46
C GLU A 197 6.81 -17.07 3.34
N VAL A 198 5.63 -17.07 3.93
CA VAL A 198 5.12 -16.00 4.79
C VAL A 198 5.06 -16.41 6.25
N TYR A 199 4.87 -15.43 7.14
CA TYR A 199 4.72 -15.67 8.57
C TYR A 199 3.62 -16.68 8.87
N ARG A 200 3.97 -17.74 9.62
CA ARG A 200 3.00 -18.74 10.06
C ARG A 200 2.07 -18.14 11.09
N GLN A 201 0.77 -18.19 10.85
CA GLN A 201 -0.20 -17.78 11.86
C GLN A 201 -1.48 -18.62 11.80
N SER A 202 -2.15 -18.73 12.95
CA SER A 202 -3.48 -19.27 13.16
C SER A 202 -4.46 -18.14 13.43
N THR A 203 -5.71 -18.31 12.99
CA THR A 203 -6.79 -17.37 13.29
C THR A 203 -7.06 -17.27 14.81
N GLN A 204 -6.71 -18.30 15.58
CA GLN A 204 -6.88 -18.33 17.03
C GLN A 204 -5.96 -17.34 17.77
N GLU A 205 -4.82 -16.96 17.20
CA GLU A 205 -3.88 -16.01 17.82
C GLU A 205 -4.18 -14.54 17.46
N ARG A 206 -5.24 -14.29 16.68
CA ARG A 206 -5.64 -12.98 16.14
C ARG A 206 -7.11 -12.65 16.44
N GLN A 207 -7.63 -13.14 17.56
CA GLN A 207 -9.05 -12.99 17.93
C GLN A 207 -9.41 -11.60 18.47
N PHE A 208 -8.42 -10.85 18.96
CA PHE A 208 -8.66 -9.56 19.60
C PHE A 208 -8.16 -8.42 18.72
N THR A 209 -9.03 -7.43 18.56
CA THR A 209 -8.80 -6.28 17.70
C THR A 209 -8.68 -5.00 18.52
N LEU A 210 -7.71 -4.15 18.19
CA LEU A 210 -7.60 -2.76 18.64
C LEU A 210 -7.85 -1.82 17.44
N PRO A 211 -8.97 -1.08 17.42
CA PRO A 211 -9.18 -0.04 16.41
C PRO A 211 -8.28 1.17 16.69
N LEU A 212 -7.70 1.70 15.63
CA LEU A 212 -6.82 2.87 15.65
C LEU A 212 -7.20 3.83 14.51
N ALA A 213 -7.20 5.12 14.80
CA ALA A 213 -7.27 6.17 13.79
C ALA A 213 -5.84 6.60 13.42
N VAL A 214 -5.51 6.55 12.13
CA VAL A 214 -4.14 6.80 11.63
C VAL A 214 -4.21 7.81 10.50
N GLU A 215 -3.41 8.88 10.56
CA GLU A 215 -3.30 9.81 9.43
C GLU A 215 -2.91 9.07 8.15
N ALA A 216 -3.60 9.34 7.04
CA ALA A 216 -3.33 8.67 5.77
C ALA A 216 -1.88 8.88 5.32
N ALA A 217 -1.35 10.10 5.46
CA ALA A 217 0.04 10.43 5.15
C ALA A 217 1.09 9.84 6.12
N ALA A 218 0.64 9.19 7.20
CA ALA A 218 1.52 8.43 8.09
C ALA A 218 1.69 6.96 7.66
N VAL A 219 0.86 6.50 6.73
CA VAL A 219 0.96 5.15 6.16
C VAL A 219 2.04 5.15 5.08
N SER A 220 2.91 4.15 5.11
CA SER A 220 3.89 3.95 4.04
C SER A 220 3.18 3.52 2.77
N PRO A 221 3.57 4.07 1.61
CA PRO A 221 2.91 3.76 0.35
C PRO A 221 2.99 2.26 0.04
N ALA A 222 1.93 1.73 -0.57
CA ALA A 222 1.89 0.35 -0.99
C ALA A 222 2.83 0.11 -2.18
N HIS A 223 3.43 -1.09 -2.21
CA HIS A 223 4.12 -1.57 -3.40
C HIS A 223 3.12 -2.02 -4.45
N LEU A 224 3.58 -2.14 -5.69
CA LEU A 224 2.73 -2.42 -6.83
C LEU A 224 3.25 -3.63 -7.61
N PHE A 225 2.32 -4.33 -8.25
CA PHE A 225 2.62 -5.17 -9.41
C PHE A 225 2.27 -4.40 -10.68
N PHE A 226 3.12 -4.50 -11.70
CA PHE A 226 2.88 -3.95 -13.01
C PHE A 226 2.54 -5.06 -13.98
N HIS A 227 1.32 -5.02 -14.50
CA HIS A 227 0.79 -6.00 -15.44
C HIS A 227 0.89 -5.49 -16.87
N ARG A 228 1.38 -6.35 -17.76
CA ARG A 228 1.51 -6.06 -19.19
C ARG A 228 0.82 -7.17 -19.98
N PRO A 229 -0.52 -7.13 -20.07
CA PRO A 229 -1.22 -8.13 -20.83
C PRO A 229 -0.81 -8.04 -22.31
N THR A 230 -0.76 -9.18 -22.99
CA THR A 230 -0.46 -9.24 -24.44
C THR A 230 -1.48 -8.49 -25.28
N THR A 231 -2.71 -8.38 -24.77
CA THR A 231 -3.80 -7.59 -25.33
C THR A 231 -4.42 -6.73 -24.23
N GLY A 232 -4.60 -5.43 -24.48
CA GLY A 232 -5.21 -4.51 -23.53
C GLY A 232 -4.25 -3.41 -23.08
N ILE A 233 -4.64 -2.71 -22.00
CA ILE A 233 -3.89 -1.60 -21.45
C ILE A 233 -3.09 -2.10 -20.25
N PRO A 234 -1.79 -1.79 -20.14
CA PRO A 234 -1.01 -2.08 -18.94
C PRO A 234 -1.64 -1.43 -17.71
N PHE A 235 -1.58 -2.11 -16.57
CA PHE A 235 -2.19 -1.64 -15.33
C PHE A 235 -1.35 -2.00 -14.12
N TYR A 236 -1.70 -1.42 -12.97
CA TYR A 236 -1.01 -1.63 -11.72
C TYR A 236 -1.94 -2.28 -10.71
N GLU A 237 -1.47 -3.29 -9.99
CA GLU A 237 -2.17 -3.91 -8.85
C GLU A 237 -1.46 -3.50 -7.57
N VAL A 238 -2.22 -3.17 -6.53
CA VAL A 238 -1.69 -2.87 -5.20
C VAL A 238 -1.28 -4.18 -4.53
N CYS A 239 -0.01 -4.33 -4.18
CA CYS A 239 0.48 -5.48 -3.45
C CYS A 239 -0.06 -5.45 -2.01
N HIS A 240 -0.78 -6.51 -1.60
CA HIS A 240 -1.41 -6.62 -0.29
C HIS A 240 -2.22 -5.37 0.11
N PRO A 241 -3.34 -5.08 -0.57
CA PRO A 241 -4.10 -3.84 -0.37
C PRO A 241 -4.63 -3.69 1.06
N PHE A 242 -4.69 -4.77 1.84
CA PHE A 242 -5.21 -4.76 3.21
C PHE A 242 -4.12 -4.69 4.29
N ILE A 243 -2.86 -4.38 3.94
CA ILE A 243 -1.75 -4.17 4.88
C ILE A 243 -1.33 -2.70 4.86
N PHE A 244 -1.45 -2.04 6.00
CA PHE A 244 -1.08 -0.64 6.20
C PHE A 244 0.12 -0.60 7.14
N ARG A 245 1.24 -0.04 6.67
CA ARG A 245 2.50 0.01 7.41
C ARG A 245 2.74 1.40 7.98
N VAL A 246 2.84 1.52 9.29
CA VAL A 246 3.25 2.78 9.94
C VAL A 246 4.67 2.60 10.47
N GLY A 247 5.62 3.32 9.88
CA GLY A 247 7.05 3.19 10.16
C GLY A 247 7.52 4.12 11.27
N VAL A 248 8.33 3.59 12.20
CA VAL A 248 9.07 4.37 13.20
C VAL A 248 10.53 3.95 13.25
N GLN A 249 11.39 4.82 13.77
CA GLN A 249 12.79 4.51 14.01
C GLN A 249 12.96 3.23 14.86
N ALA A 250 14.02 2.48 14.59
CA ALA A 250 14.29 1.24 15.31
C ALA A 250 14.38 1.50 16.83
N GLY A 251 13.69 0.66 17.61
CA GLY A 251 13.61 0.76 19.07
C GLY A 251 12.51 1.69 19.60
N GLU A 252 11.88 2.48 18.75
CA GLU A 252 10.75 3.33 19.16
C GLU A 252 9.44 2.54 19.32
N ARG A 253 8.46 3.17 19.97
CA ARG A 253 7.11 2.61 20.16
C ARG A 253 6.08 3.41 19.38
N ILE A 254 4.98 2.74 19.04
CA ILE A 254 3.78 3.39 18.54
C ILE A 254 2.95 3.81 19.74
N HIS A 255 2.67 5.10 19.85
CA HIS A 255 1.82 5.66 20.89
C HIS A 255 0.47 6.03 20.30
N PHE A 256 -0.60 5.87 21.08
CA PHE A 256 -1.91 6.34 20.71
C PHE A 256 -2.62 6.96 21.91
N ALA A 257 -3.56 7.86 21.66
CA ALA A 257 -4.40 8.44 22.70
C ALA A 257 -5.81 8.57 22.18
N GLN A 258 -6.80 8.15 22.96
CA GLN A 258 -8.21 8.13 22.54
C GLN A 258 -8.44 7.38 21.22
N GLY A 259 -7.58 6.38 20.93
CA GLY A 259 -7.62 5.59 19.69
C GLY A 259 -6.86 6.21 18.52
N GLU A 260 -6.35 7.44 18.61
CA GLU A 260 -5.59 8.09 17.55
C GLU A 260 -4.09 7.79 17.70
N VAL A 261 -3.46 7.29 16.63
CA VAL A 261 -2.01 7.09 16.58
C VAL A 261 -1.32 8.45 16.54
N ARG A 262 -0.37 8.64 17.43
CA ARG A 262 0.42 9.87 17.55
C ARG A 262 1.87 9.55 17.23
N LEU A 263 2.29 9.87 16.02
CA LEU A 263 3.70 9.80 15.64
C LEU A 263 4.38 11.11 16.02
N LEU A 264 5.46 10.99 16.80
CA LEU A 264 6.36 12.12 16.98
C LEU A 264 7.13 12.29 15.67
N PRO A 265 7.12 13.48 15.01
CA PRO A 265 7.70 13.64 13.67
C PRO A 265 9.16 13.17 13.55
N LEU A 266 9.98 13.39 14.58
CA LEU A 266 11.38 12.96 14.61
C LEU A 266 11.56 11.44 14.74
N LYS A 267 10.51 10.70 15.07
CA LYS A 267 10.50 9.25 15.27
C LYS A 267 9.81 8.51 14.13
N ALA A 268 8.98 9.18 13.34
CA ALA A 268 8.38 8.60 12.15
C ALA A 268 9.46 8.25 11.13
N LYS A 269 9.28 7.14 10.41
CA LYS A 269 10.23 6.65 9.42
C LYS A 269 9.51 6.35 8.12
N PHE A 270 9.94 7.04 7.06
CA PHE A 270 9.42 6.89 5.70
C PHE A 270 10.59 6.60 4.77
N PHE A 271 10.29 5.93 3.67
CA PHE A 271 11.23 5.69 2.59
C PHE A 271 10.67 6.29 1.30
N ASP A 272 11.51 7.00 0.55
CA ASP A 272 11.09 7.77 -0.63
C ASP A 272 11.03 6.92 -1.91
N TYR A 273 10.56 5.67 -1.78
CA TYR A 273 10.38 4.77 -2.91
C TYR A 273 9.21 3.81 -2.71
N VAL A 274 8.75 3.25 -3.82
CA VAL A 274 7.86 2.09 -3.89
C VAL A 274 8.50 1.06 -4.79
N VAL A 275 8.37 -0.22 -4.45
CA VAL A 275 8.71 -1.32 -5.36
C VAL A 275 7.55 -1.52 -6.34
N VAL A 276 7.86 -1.67 -7.63
CA VAL A 276 6.91 -1.89 -8.72
C VAL A 276 7.37 -3.11 -9.53
N GLY A 277 6.96 -4.29 -9.06
CA GLY A 277 7.38 -5.58 -9.63
C GLY A 277 6.72 -5.92 -10.96
N ASP A 278 7.47 -6.46 -11.92
CA ASP A 278 6.96 -6.92 -13.21
C ASP A 278 6.23 -8.27 -13.08
N ALA A 279 4.90 -8.24 -13.17
CA ALA A 279 4.04 -9.41 -12.97
C ALA A 279 4.22 -10.50 -14.05
N GLN A 280 4.97 -10.24 -15.12
CA GLN A 280 5.29 -11.26 -16.14
C GLN A 280 6.37 -12.25 -15.68
N THR A 281 7.02 -12.03 -14.53
CA THR A 281 8.11 -12.88 -14.04
C THR A 281 7.96 -13.18 -12.55
N THR A 282 8.42 -14.35 -12.11
CA THR A 282 8.44 -14.68 -10.67
C THR A 282 9.38 -13.77 -9.88
N LYS A 283 10.47 -13.27 -10.49
CA LYS A 283 11.34 -12.26 -9.87
C LYS A 283 10.59 -10.94 -9.63
N GLY A 284 9.78 -10.49 -10.59
CA GLY A 284 8.94 -9.30 -10.42
C GLY A 284 7.83 -9.49 -9.39
N LEU A 285 7.21 -10.66 -9.33
CA LEU A 285 6.26 -10.99 -8.26
C LEU A 285 6.91 -11.04 -6.86
N ALA A 286 8.18 -11.44 -6.77
CA ALA A 286 8.91 -11.48 -5.50
C ALA A 286 9.39 -10.09 -5.04
N ALA A 287 9.60 -9.15 -5.97
CA ALA A 287 10.24 -7.88 -5.70
C ALA A 287 9.62 -7.07 -4.53
N PRO A 288 8.28 -6.96 -4.38
CA PRO A 288 7.68 -6.26 -3.23
C PRO A 288 7.97 -6.89 -1.86
N TYR A 289 8.43 -8.14 -1.81
CA TYR A 289 8.76 -8.86 -0.58
C TYR A 289 10.27 -8.90 -0.31
N ASP A 290 11.06 -8.91 -1.37
CA ASP A 290 12.53 -8.88 -1.37
C ASP A 290 13.03 -7.46 -1.70
N GLU A 291 12.59 -6.46 -0.92
CA GLU A 291 12.89 -5.04 -1.15
C GLU A 291 14.40 -4.73 -1.12
N GLU A 292 15.22 -5.57 -0.47
CA GLU A 292 16.68 -5.46 -0.44
C GLU A 292 17.38 -5.88 -1.73
N ASP A 293 16.74 -6.76 -2.51
CA ASP A 293 17.36 -7.48 -3.63
C ASP A 293 16.63 -7.17 -4.95
N THR A 294 16.15 -5.92 -5.09
CA THR A 294 15.42 -5.47 -6.27
C THR A 294 15.87 -4.10 -6.78
N ASP A 295 15.94 -3.98 -8.09
CA ASP A 295 16.12 -2.76 -8.85
C ASP A 295 14.78 -2.19 -9.35
N GLN A 296 13.68 -2.91 -9.15
CA GLN A 296 12.33 -2.56 -9.62
C GLN A 296 11.67 -1.52 -8.70
N ILE A 297 12.34 -0.39 -8.51
CA ILE A 297 11.89 0.70 -7.66
C ILE A 297 11.43 1.92 -8.46
N MET A 298 10.47 2.66 -7.89
CA MET A 298 10.12 4.01 -8.33
C MET A 298 10.26 4.97 -7.14
N LYS A 299 10.86 6.13 -7.36
CA LYS A 299 11.17 7.14 -6.34
C LYS A 299 10.03 8.13 -6.21
N ILE A 300 9.66 8.46 -4.98
CA ILE A 300 8.57 9.38 -4.68
C ILE A 300 8.98 10.82 -5.02
N GLU A 301 8.08 11.58 -5.62
CA GLU A 301 8.27 13.01 -5.85
C GLU A 301 7.74 13.82 -4.68
N ARG A 302 8.62 14.57 -4.02
CA ARG A 302 8.23 15.54 -2.99
C ARG A 302 8.19 16.92 -3.62
N LEU A 303 6.99 17.48 -3.71
CA LEU A 303 6.77 18.74 -4.40
C LEU A 303 6.93 19.91 -3.43
N PRO A 304 7.46 21.05 -3.90
CA PRO A 304 7.40 22.30 -3.16
C PRO A 304 5.96 22.69 -2.82
N GLU A 305 5.79 23.46 -1.75
CA GLU A 305 4.49 24.00 -1.36
C GLU A 305 3.83 24.77 -2.52
N GLY A 306 2.53 24.59 -2.69
CA GLY A 306 1.74 25.23 -3.75
C GLY A 306 1.87 24.59 -5.14
N LYS A 307 2.75 23.61 -5.34
CA LYS A 307 2.90 22.91 -6.63
C LYS A 307 2.12 21.60 -6.65
N THR A 308 1.28 21.40 -7.67
CA THR A 308 0.56 20.13 -7.83
C THR A 308 1.38 19.11 -8.62
N MET A 309 1.14 17.81 -8.38
CA MET A 309 1.77 16.75 -9.15
C MET A 309 1.38 16.78 -10.64
N LEU A 310 0.20 17.34 -10.95
CA LEU A 310 -0.30 17.47 -12.31
C LEU A 310 0.46 18.58 -13.07
N ASP A 311 0.66 19.73 -12.45
CA ASP A 311 1.45 20.82 -13.05
C ASP A 311 2.91 20.40 -13.20
N PHE A 312 3.46 19.77 -12.16
CA PHE A 312 4.82 19.25 -12.18
C PHE A 312 5.05 18.28 -13.34
N TRP A 313 4.09 17.38 -13.62
CA TRP A 313 4.19 16.43 -14.73
C TRP A 313 4.40 17.15 -16.07
N PHE A 314 3.60 18.18 -16.37
CA PHE A 314 3.69 18.89 -17.64
C PHE A 314 4.92 19.81 -17.72
N GLU A 315 5.39 20.34 -16.61
CA GLU A 315 6.60 21.16 -16.55
C GLU A 315 7.89 20.35 -16.74
N ASN A 316 7.88 19.07 -16.37
CA ASN A 316 9.08 18.21 -16.34
C ASN A 316 8.94 17.00 -17.28
N GLY A 317 8.03 17.07 -18.25
CA GLY A 317 7.85 16.02 -19.24
C GLY A 317 9.15 15.72 -20.00
N ASN A 318 9.44 14.42 -20.19
CA ASN A 318 10.66 13.93 -20.87
C ASN A 318 11.99 14.28 -20.17
N ALA A 319 11.97 14.66 -18.89
CA ALA A 319 13.17 14.84 -18.08
C ALA A 319 13.56 13.56 -17.31
N ASP A 320 14.84 13.42 -16.96
CA ASP A 320 15.28 12.40 -16.01
C ASP A 320 14.99 12.87 -14.58
N LEU A 321 13.95 12.28 -13.99
CA LEU A 321 13.48 12.55 -12.63
C LEU A 321 13.87 11.42 -11.66
N PHE A 322 14.70 10.48 -12.10
CA PHE A 322 15.03 9.27 -11.35
C PHE A 322 16.51 9.21 -10.95
N SER A 323 17.45 9.35 -11.89
CA SER A 323 18.86 8.98 -11.68
C SER A 323 19.54 9.81 -10.59
N GLY A 324 19.22 11.09 -10.49
CA GLY A 324 19.82 12.02 -9.53
C GLY A 324 19.23 11.98 -8.12
N LYS A 325 18.17 11.20 -7.87
CA LYS A 325 17.48 11.18 -6.57
C LYS A 325 18.13 10.17 -5.62
N PRO A 326 18.72 10.60 -4.49
CA PRO A 326 19.24 9.66 -3.50
C PRO A 326 18.08 8.91 -2.83
N LEU A 327 18.36 7.70 -2.37
CA LEU A 327 17.43 6.90 -1.58
C LEU A 327 18.08 6.52 -0.26
N GLU A 328 17.28 6.59 0.79
CA GLU A 328 17.53 5.83 1.99
C GLU A 328 16.94 4.43 1.82
N TRP A 329 17.69 3.40 2.20
CA TRP A 329 17.27 2.00 2.07
C TRP A 329 16.88 1.40 3.42
N MET A 330 15.97 0.44 3.40
CA MET A 330 15.76 -0.44 4.54
C MET A 330 16.98 -1.34 4.73
N HIS A 331 17.36 -1.58 5.98
CA HIS A 331 18.48 -2.43 6.33
C HIS A 331 17.96 -3.76 6.84
N PHE A 332 18.27 -4.83 6.11
CA PHE A 332 17.78 -6.17 6.40
C PHE A 332 18.83 -6.95 7.20
N GLY A 333 18.37 -7.60 8.27
CA GLY A 333 19.15 -8.58 9.01
C GLY A 333 19.12 -9.95 8.36
N PRO A 334 19.82 -10.94 8.94
CA PRO A 334 19.82 -12.30 8.40
C PRO A 334 18.39 -12.86 8.36
N SER A 335 18.11 -13.67 7.33
CA SER A 335 16.88 -14.44 7.28
C SER A 335 16.81 -15.41 8.45
N ARG A 336 15.59 -15.77 8.86
CA ARG A 336 15.39 -17.00 9.64
C ARG A 336 15.91 -18.16 8.79
N THR A 337 17.15 -18.59 9.01
CA THR A 337 17.57 -19.94 8.63
C THR A 337 16.67 -20.89 9.39
N SER A 338 15.83 -21.63 8.66
CA SER A 338 15.07 -22.74 9.20
C SER A 338 15.98 -23.86 9.69
#